data_AF-A0A7S2E577-F1
#
_entry.id   AF-A0A7S2E577-F1
#
_cell.length_a   1.000
_cell.length_b   1.000
_cell.length_c   1.000
_cell.angle_alpha   90.00
_cell.angle_beta   90.00
_cell.angle_gamma   90.00
#
_symmetry.space_group_name_H-M   'P 1'
#
loop_
_entity.id
_entity.type
_entity.pdbx_description
1 polymer ?
#
loop_
_entity_poly.entity_id
_entity_poly.type
_entity_poly.pdbx_seq_one_letter_code
_entity_poly.pdbx_strand_id
1 'polypeptide(L)'
;EHVGLVWYERTVFVPLHWMTRRVVLFVGSANHHAVAWLNGQHVGSHEGGHLPFHLPLNPICVNFGKSNRLTIALNNTLSTTTIPPGFVQVNAAGRRIQRLQMDFFHYAGLHRQVMLYTTPAAYLDDILVSCRLEGS
;
A
#
# COMPACT_ATOMS: atom_id res chain seq x y z
N GLU A 1 19.51 9.28 -6.40
CA GLU A 1 19.00 7.92 -6.20
C GLU A 1 19.10 7.53 -4.74
N HIS A 2 17.99 7.05 -4.16
CA HIS A 2 17.83 6.68 -2.76
C HIS A 2 17.49 5.19 -2.67
N VAL A 3 18.08 4.48 -1.72
CA VAL A 3 17.82 3.05 -1.48
C VAL A 3 17.48 2.87 0.00
N GLY A 4 16.22 2.55 0.28
CA GLY A 4 15.71 2.35 1.62
C GLY A 4 14.32 2.94 1.81
N LEU A 5 14.05 3.37 3.04
CA LEU A 5 12.72 3.84 3.45
C LEU A 5 12.48 5.29 3.02
N VAL A 6 11.26 5.56 2.56
CA VAL A 6 10.69 6.90 2.39
C VAL A 6 9.34 6.96 3.10
N TRP A 7 8.95 8.14 3.56
CA TRP A 7 7.74 8.35 4.33
C TRP A 7 6.80 9.31 3.60
N TYR A 8 5.57 8.88 3.40
CA TYR A 8 4.45 9.72 2.96
C TYR A 8 3.54 9.95 4.15
N GLU A 9 3.14 11.19 4.38
CA GLU A 9 2.21 11.53 5.45
C GLU A 9 1.18 12.53 4.98
N ARG A 10 -0.07 12.31 5.37
CA ARG A 10 -1.17 13.23 5.12
C ARG A 10 -2.20 13.17 6.24
N THR A 11 -2.73 14.33 6.59
CA THR A 11 -3.91 14.42 7.45
C THR A 11 -5.19 14.27 6.62
N VAL A 12 -6.08 13.36 7.05
CA VAL A 12 -7.34 13.03 6.39
C VAL A 12 -8.51 13.15 7.37
N PHE A 13 -9.63 13.72 6.95
CA PHE A 13 -10.83 13.82 7.78
C PHE A 13 -11.72 12.61 7.55
N VAL A 14 -12.16 11.95 8.64
CA VAL A 14 -13.10 10.82 8.57
C VAL A 14 -14.46 11.26 9.12
N PRO A 15 -15.54 11.26 8.32
CA PRO A 15 -16.86 11.69 8.79
C PRO A 15 -17.42 10.87 9.95
N LEU A 16 -18.18 11.51 10.85
CA LEU A 16 -18.76 10.83 12.02
C LEU A 16 -19.69 9.67 11.65
N HIS A 17 -20.48 9.83 10.58
CA HIS A 17 -21.43 8.81 10.14
C HIS A 17 -20.77 7.52 9.59
N TRP A 18 -19.44 7.47 9.47
CA TRP A 18 -18.70 6.26 9.12
C TRP A 18 -18.48 5.34 10.33
N MET A 19 -18.77 5.78 11.56
CA MET A 19 -18.53 5.01 12.78
C MET A 19 -19.25 3.65 12.81
N THR A 20 -20.37 3.53 12.09
CA THR A 20 -21.15 2.28 11.97
C THR A 20 -20.82 1.49 10.71
N ARG A 21 -19.77 1.87 9.97
CA ARG A 21 -19.36 1.26 8.71
C ARG A 21 -17.98 0.61 8.84
N ARG A 22 -17.69 -0.34 7.95
CA ARG A 22 -16.34 -0.87 7.77
C ARG A 22 -15.54 0.14 6.95
N VAL A 23 -14.57 0.80 7.59
CA VAL A 23 -13.64 1.74 6.94
C VAL A 23 -12.41 0.99 6.45
N VAL A 24 -11.98 1.26 5.22
CA VAL A 24 -10.85 0.57 4.59
C VAL A 24 -9.91 1.59 3.97
N LEU A 25 -8.61 1.40 4.22
CA LEU A 25 -7.54 2.04 3.47
C LEU A 25 -7.24 1.23 2.21
N PHE A 26 -7.43 1.86 1.05
CA PHE A 26 -7.07 1.34 -0.25
C PHE A 26 -5.80 2.00 -0.76
N VAL A 27 -4.86 1.20 -1.26
CA VAL A 27 -3.68 1.67 -1.97
C VAL A 27 -3.59 0.93 -3.29
N GLY A 28 -3.65 1.65 -4.41
CA GLY A 28 -3.70 1.03 -5.74
C GLY A 28 -2.37 0.46 -6.24
N SER A 29 -1.24 0.96 -5.72
CA SER A 29 0.12 0.51 -6.04
C SER A 29 1.12 1.26 -5.18
N ALA A 30 2.04 0.51 -4.57
CA ALA A 30 3.09 1.05 -3.72
C ALA A 30 4.38 0.24 -3.91
N ASN A 31 5.37 0.82 -4.60
CA ASN A 31 6.62 0.13 -4.91
C ASN A 31 7.65 0.31 -3.76
N HIS A 32 8.14 -0.72 -3.05
CA HIS A 32 7.86 -2.18 -3.19
C HIS A 32 7.31 -2.85 -1.94
N HIS A 33 7.69 -2.37 -0.75
CA HIS A 33 7.13 -2.84 0.50
C HIS A 33 6.56 -1.66 1.28
N ALA A 34 5.25 -1.68 1.48
CA ALA A 34 4.48 -0.65 2.15
C ALA A 34 4.16 -1.05 3.57
N VAL A 35 4.27 -0.11 4.50
CA VAL A 35 3.73 -0.24 5.86
C VAL A 35 2.93 1.02 6.17
N ALA A 36 1.73 0.85 6.71
CA ALA A 36 0.80 1.94 6.96
C ALA A 36 0.47 2.07 8.45
N TRP A 37 0.29 3.32 8.88
CA TRP A 37 -0.15 3.69 10.22
C TRP A 37 -1.26 4.72 10.15
N LEU A 38 -2.21 4.63 11.07
CA LEU A 38 -3.22 5.66 11.32
C LEU A 38 -3.08 6.15 12.75
N ASN A 39 -2.91 7.46 12.93
CA ASN A 39 -2.71 8.10 14.23
C ASN A 39 -1.54 7.49 15.03
N GLY A 40 -0.52 6.96 14.34
CA GLY A 40 0.62 6.27 14.94
C GLY A 40 0.39 4.79 15.26
N GLN A 41 -0.82 4.26 15.07
CA GLN A 41 -1.10 2.83 15.22
C GLN A 41 -0.89 2.10 13.89
N HIS A 42 -0.17 0.98 13.92
CA HIS A 42 0.07 0.14 12.74
C HIS A 42 -1.25 -0.45 12.24
N VAL A 43 -1.54 -0.29 10.94
CA VAL A 43 -2.78 -0.81 10.33
C VAL A 43 -2.54 -1.93 9.32
N GLY A 44 -1.30 -2.12 8.86
CA GLY A 44 -0.94 -3.23 7.99
C GLY A 44 0.24 -2.94 7.08
N SER A 45 0.65 -3.97 6.34
CA SER A 45 1.73 -3.90 5.37
C SER A 45 1.40 -4.70 4.10
N HIS A 46 2.09 -4.39 3.01
CA HIS A 46 1.98 -5.10 1.74
C HIS A 46 3.35 -5.20 1.07
N GLU A 47 3.69 -6.39 0.60
CA GLU A 47 4.84 -6.63 -0.26
C GLU A 47 4.34 -6.86 -1.69
N GLY A 48 4.91 -6.13 -2.64
CA GLY A 48 4.45 -6.12 -4.02
C GLY A 48 4.25 -4.69 -4.51
N GLY A 49 4.69 -4.43 -5.74
CA GLY A 49 4.73 -3.07 -6.26
C GLY A 49 3.48 -2.62 -7.02
N HIS A 50 2.80 -3.57 -7.68
CA HIS A 50 1.94 -3.26 -8.82
C HIS A 50 0.48 -3.71 -8.64
N LEU A 51 0.17 -4.40 -7.56
CA LEU A 51 -1.20 -4.80 -7.23
C LEU A 51 -1.78 -3.89 -6.15
N PRO A 52 -3.10 -3.67 -6.17
CA PRO A 52 -3.76 -2.97 -5.08
C PRO A 52 -3.76 -3.82 -3.80
N PHE A 53 -3.86 -3.13 -2.66
CA PHE A 53 -4.12 -3.78 -1.38
C PHE A 53 -5.10 -2.96 -0.53
N HIS A 54 -5.81 -3.67 0.33
CA HIS A 54 -6.90 -3.16 1.15
C HIS A 54 -6.60 -3.47 2.63
N LEU A 55 -6.58 -2.45 3.47
CA LEU A 55 -6.34 -2.57 4.91
C LEU A 55 -7.59 -2.11 5.66
N PRO A 56 -8.48 -3.02 6.09
CA PRO A 56 -9.59 -2.67 6.97
C PRO A 56 -9.05 -2.06 8.26
N LEU A 57 -9.58 -0.90 8.62
CA LEU A 57 -9.12 -0.15 9.78
C LEU A 57 -9.88 -0.59 11.03
N ASN A 58 -9.17 -0.73 12.14
CA ASN A 58 -9.81 -0.94 13.44
C ASN A 58 -10.56 0.35 13.82
N PRO A 59 -11.88 0.32 14.09
CA PRO A 59 -12.63 1.53 14.46
C PRO A 59 -12.04 2.29 15.66
N ILE A 60 -11.36 1.59 16.58
CA ILE A 60 -10.70 2.18 17.76
C ILE A 60 -9.55 3.11 17.37
N CYS A 61 -8.90 2.88 16.22
CA CYS A 61 -7.79 3.72 15.75
C CYS A 61 -8.25 4.96 14.99
N VAL A 62 -9.53 5.04 14.64
CA VAL A 62 -10.10 6.09 13.78
C VAL A 62 -10.78 7.16 14.64
N ASN A 63 -10.31 8.40 14.53
CA ASN A 63 -10.98 9.56 15.09
C ASN A 63 -12.13 10.00 14.18
N PHE A 64 -13.32 9.44 14.39
CA PHE A 64 -14.52 9.80 13.65
C PHE A 64 -14.97 11.25 13.93
N GLY A 65 -15.40 11.95 12.88
CA GLY A 65 -15.76 13.37 12.92
C GLY A 65 -14.56 14.31 13.08
N LYS A 66 -13.33 13.81 12.91
CA LYS A 66 -12.09 14.55 13.15
C LYS A 66 -11.02 14.20 12.10
N SER A 67 -9.94 14.96 12.16
CA SER A 67 -8.71 14.71 11.40
C SER A 67 -7.94 13.50 11.96
N ASN A 68 -7.37 12.72 11.05
CA ASN A 68 -6.57 11.53 11.31
C ASN A 68 -5.24 11.67 10.56
N ARG A 69 -4.13 11.29 11.19
CA ARG A 69 -2.80 11.28 10.55
C ARG A 69 -2.58 9.93 9.89
N LEU A 70 -2.53 9.90 8.56
CA LEU A 70 -2.20 8.72 7.78
C LEU A 70 -0.74 8.78 7.36
N THR A 71 0.04 7.78 7.77
CA THR A 71 1.46 7.67 7.44
C THR A 71 1.68 6.36 6.68
N ILE A 72 2.39 6.39 5.56
CA ILE A 72 2.78 5.21 4.79
C ILE A 72 4.29 5.26 4.55
N ALA A 73 5.02 4.26 5.04
CA ALA A 73 6.42 4.06 4.72
C ALA A 73 6.55 3.12 3.52
N LEU A 74 7.45 3.45 2.60
CA LEU A 74 7.81 2.58 1.48
C LEU A 74 9.29 2.25 1.50
N ASN A 75 9.60 0.96 1.39
CA ASN A 75 10.95 0.48 1.14
C ASN A 75 11.05 0.07 -0.33
N ASN A 76 12.02 0.65 -1.04
CA ASN A 76 12.31 0.30 -2.43
C ASN A 76 13.44 -0.72 -2.58
N THR A 77 13.95 -1.28 -1.48
CA THR A 77 15.04 -2.27 -1.55
C THR A 77 14.53 -3.57 -2.18
N LEU A 78 15.20 -4.05 -3.23
CA LEU A 78 14.96 -5.36 -3.83
C LEU A 78 16.06 -6.35 -3.41
N SER A 79 15.64 -7.58 -3.12
CA SER A 79 16.47 -8.71 -2.77
C SER A 79 16.36 -9.82 -3.82
N THR A 80 17.10 -10.90 -3.64
CA THR A 80 17.02 -12.07 -4.51
C THR A 80 15.66 -12.79 -4.40
N THR A 81 14.87 -12.49 -3.37
CA THR A 81 13.56 -13.08 -3.12
C THR A 81 12.40 -12.14 -3.44
N THR A 82 12.67 -10.85 -3.67
CA THR A 82 11.61 -9.92 -4.11
C THR A 82 11.23 -10.18 -5.56
N ILE A 83 10.03 -9.76 -5.92
CA ILE A 83 9.58 -9.71 -7.31
C ILE A 83 9.38 -8.24 -7.71
N PRO A 84 10.19 -7.69 -8.63
CA PRO A 84 11.33 -8.31 -9.33
C PRO A 84 12.58 -8.52 -8.44
N PRO A 85 13.52 -9.40 -8.83
CA PRO A 85 14.73 -9.67 -8.06
C PRO A 85 15.79 -8.58 -8.25
N GLY A 86 16.59 -8.36 -7.20
CA GLY A 86 17.73 -7.45 -7.22
C GLY A 86 18.65 -7.70 -6.02
N PHE A 87 19.63 -6.83 -5.81
CA PHE A 87 20.45 -6.86 -4.60
C PHE A 87 21.06 -5.48 -4.33
N VAL A 88 21.35 -5.19 -3.07
CA VAL A 88 21.99 -3.94 -2.67
C VAL A 88 23.49 -4.13 -2.56
N GLN A 89 24.26 -3.23 -3.16
CA GLN A 89 25.69 -3.08 -2.93
C GLN A 89 25.96 -1.79 -2.16
N VAL A 90 27.04 -1.77 -1.38
CA VAL A 90 27.52 -0.56 -0.71
C VAL A 90 28.86 -0.19 -1.34
N ASN A 91 28.99 1.05 -1.81
CA ASN A 91 30.25 1.52 -2.40
C ASN A 91 31.25 1.95 -1.31
N ALA A 92 32.47 2.28 -1.71
CA ALA A 92 33.53 2.72 -0.80
C ALA A 92 33.17 3.97 0.04
N ALA A 93 32.22 4.80 -0.43
CA ALA A 93 31.71 5.97 0.28
C ALA A 93 30.54 5.64 1.22
N GLY A 94 30.20 4.36 1.42
CA GLY A 94 29.09 3.92 2.29
C GLY A 94 27.69 4.08 1.68
N ARG A 95 27.59 4.48 0.41
CA ARG A 95 26.30 4.68 -0.27
C ARG A 95 25.74 3.34 -0.77
N ARG A 96 24.48 3.09 -0.45
CA ARG A 96 23.69 1.96 -0.96
C ARG A 96 23.31 2.18 -2.42
N ILE A 97 23.51 1.16 -3.25
CA ILE A 97 23.19 1.14 -4.68
C ILE A 97 22.36 -0.11 -4.95
N GLN A 98 21.18 0.08 -5.55
CA GLN A 98 20.31 -1.04 -5.95
C GLN A 98 20.79 -1.58 -7.29
N ARG A 99 21.19 -2.85 -7.34
CA ARG A 99 21.53 -3.58 -8.57
C ARG A 99 20.34 -4.41 -9.01
N LEU A 100 20.11 -4.38 -10.31
CA LEU A 100 18.89 -4.85 -10.96
C LEU A 100 19.27 -5.63 -12.21
N GLN A 101 18.42 -6.59 -12.58
CA GLN A 101 18.56 -7.36 -13.83
C GLN A 101 17.56 -6.90 -14.89
N MET A 102 16.71 -5.92 -14.57
CA MET A 102 15.77 -5.30 -15.52
C MET A 102 16.37 -4.07 -16.21
N ASP A 103 15.82 -3.74 -17.37
CA ASP A 103 16.21 -2.63 -18.23
C ASP A 103 15.51 -1.31 -17.88
N PHE A 104 14.26 -1.37 -17.40
CA PHE A 104 13.50 -0.21 -16.98
C PHE A 104 14.02 0.39 -15.67
N PHE A 105 13.91 1.71 -15.55
CA PHE A 105 14.30 2.41 -14.33
C PHE A 105 13.41 2.04 -13.15
N HIS A 106 14.03 1.84 -11.99
CA HIS A 106 13.37 1.41 -10.77
C HIS A 106 12.72 2.57 -10.02
N TYR A 107 11.62 3.07 -10.57
CA TYR A 107 10.78 4.03 -9.86
C TYR A 107 10.09 3.38 -8.66
N ALA A 108 10.10 4.09 -7.54
CA ALA A 108 9.47 3.68 -6.30
C ALA A 108 8.61 4.81 -5.74
N GLY A 109 7.66 4.44 -4.87
CA GLY A 109 6.68 5.36 -4.32
C GLY A 109 5.25 4.88 -4.49
N LEU A 110 4.31 5.77 -4.19
CA LEU A 110 2.87 5.57 -4.37
C LEU A 110 2.49 5.91 -5.82
N HIS A 111 2.41 4.91 -6.69
CA HIS A 111 2.20 5.11 -8.14
C HIS A 111 0.72 5.22 -8.52
N ARG A 112 -0.20 4.80 -7.65
CA ARG A 112 -1.65 4.87 -7.89
C ARG A 112 -2.37 5.43 -6.67
N GLN A 113 -3.68 5.63 -6.81
CA GLN A 113 -4.53 6.27 -5.82
C GLN A 113 -4.43 5.64 -4.43
N VAL A 114 -4.43 6.50 -3.41
CA VAL A 114 -4.62 6.14 -2.00
C VAL A 114 -5.96 6.72 -1.57
N MET A 115 -6.85 5.88 -1.07
CA MET A 115 -8.22 6.26 -0.73
C MET A 115 -8.65 5.65 0.60
N LEU A 116 -9.54 6.35 1.30
CA LEU A 116 -10.37 5.76 2.32
C LEU A 116 -11.76 5.55 1.74
N TYR A 117 -12.32 4.35 1.90
CA TYR A 117 -13.70 4.06 1.51
C TYR A 117 -14.42 3.29 2.62
N THR A 118 -15.74 3.20 2.49
CA THR A 118 -16.56 2.43 3.43
C THR A 118 -17.41 1.38 2.74
N THR A 119 -17.72 0.34 3.51
CA THR A 119 -18.71 -0.69 3.20
C THR A 119 -19.61 -0.90 4.41
N PRO A 120 -20.82 -1.48 4.25
CA PRO A 120 -21.55 -2.01 5.39
C PRO A 120 -20.76 -3.15 6.07
N ALA A 121 -21.16 -3.55 7.27
CA ALA A 121 -20.53 -4.69 7.96
C ALA A 121 -20.67 -6.00 7.16
N ALA A 122 -21.81 -6.19 6.49
CA ALA A 122 -22.00 -7.21 5.47
C ALA A 122 -21.70 -6.61 4.08
N TYR A 123 -20.71 -7.13 3.37
CA TYR A 123 -20.25 -6.58 2.10
C TYR A 123 -19.86 -7.68 1.11
N LEU A 124 -19.85 -7.34 -0.18
CA LEU A 124 -19.31 -8.19 -1.24
C LEU A 124 -17.81 -7.95 -1.34
N ASP A 125 -17.03 -9.01 -1.18
CA ASP A 125 -15.56 -8.96 -1.26
C ASP A 125 -15.06 -9.33 -2.66
N ASP A 126 -15.70 -10.31 -3.30
CA ASP A 126 -15.30 -10.83 -4.60
C ASP A 126 -16.52 -11.25 -5.43
N ILE A 127 -16.40 -11.18 -6.75
CA ILE A 127 -17.39 -11.61 -7.73
C ILE A 127 -16.66 -12.28 -8.89
N LEU A 128 -16.87 -13.59 -9.04
CA LEU A 128 -16.38 -14.34 -10.20
C LEU A 128 -17.50 -14.52 -11.22
N VAL A 129 -17.28 -14.06 -12.45
CA VAL A 129 -18.20 -14.25 -13.58
C VAL A 129 -17.51 -15.09 -14.65
N SER A 130 -18.14 -16.21 -15.04
CA SER A 130 -17.67 -17.05 -16.14
C SER A 130 -18.75 -17.18 -17.21
N CYS A 131 -18.40 -16.93 -18.47
CA CYS A 131 -19.29 -17.09 -19.61
C CYS A 131 -18.89 -18.33 -20.43
N ARG A 132 -19.86 -19.14 -20.85
CA ARG A 132 -19.67 -20.25 -21.78
C ARG A 132 -20.58 -20.07 -22.99
N LEU A 133 -20.05 -20.37 -24.17
CA LEU A 133 -20.81 -20.40 -25.43
C LEU A 133 -21.14 -21.86 -25.74
N GLU A 134 -22.42 -22.17 -25.89
CA GLU A 134 -22.88 -23.44 -26.45
C GLU A 134 -23.30 -23.20 -27.90
N GLY A 135 -22.58 -23.82 -28.84
CA GLY A 135 -22.91 -23.81 -30.26
C GLY A 135 -23.79 -25.00 -30.64
N SER A 136 -24.61 -24.83 -31.69
CA SER A 136 -25.40 -25.89 -32.33
C SER A 136 -24.58 -26.72 -33.31
#